data_AF-A0A7C5B4T1-F1
#
_entry.id   AF-A0A7C5B4T1-F1
#
_cell.length_a   1.000
_cell.length_b   1.000
_cell.length_c   1.000
_cell.angle_alpha   90.00
_cell.angle_beta   90.00
_cell.angle_gamma   90.00
#
_symmetry.space_group_name_H-M   'P 1'
#
loop_
_entity.id
_entity.type
_entity.pdbx_description
1 polymer ?
#
loop_
_entity_poly.entity_id
_entity_poly.type
_entity_poly.pdbx_seq_one_letter_code
_entity_poly.pdbx_strand_id
1 'polypeptide(L)'
;MGRNRILTLERAGLVDRDSILKAGSEQLKKYLPEKVGLALLNRLSAEKREEHQQPEEATGKLPLCIEARPIKNRYSVIINNQSIALPAKSFKLLTRLAVALLNNPDGWIHKDQLEAGFNQSRYISRLKKELLPYLPEGYSLIENNRLGSYRLNLTKENLKIEWGNLEKVEDEELKSIINFAVDKNKSDG
;
A
#
# COMPACT_ATOMS: atom_id res chain seq x y z
N MET A 1 1.71 -23.99 3.40
CA MET A 1 0.80 -25.07 2.96
C MET A 1 1.63 -26.08 2.19
N GLY A 2 1.60 -27.37 2.55
CA GLY A 2 2.33 -28.41 1.79
C GLY A 2 1.56 -28.80 0.52
N ARG A 3 2.27 -29.13 -0.58
CA ARG A 3 1.70 -29.54 -1.88
C ARG A 3 0.58 -30.60 -1.76
N ASN A 4 0.71 -31.55 -0.84
CA ASN A 4 -0.31 -32.58 -0.60
C ASN A 4 -1.67 -32.01 -0.17
N ARG A 5 -1.72 -30.92 0.59
CA ARG A 5 -2.99 -30.35 1.06
C ARG A 5 -3.75 -29.61 -0.03
N ILE A 6 -3.02 -29.04 -1.00
CA ILE A 6 -3.61 -28.36 -2.16
C ILE A 6 -4.28 -29.41 -3.06
N LEU A 7 -3.59 -30.52 -3.33
CA LEU A 7 -4.13 -31.64 -4.12
C LEU A 7 -5.37 -32.28 -3.47
N THR A 8 -5.44 -32.36 -2.14
CA THR A 8 -6.62 -32.89 -1.44
C THR A 8 -7.84 -31.98 -1.58
N LEU A 9 -7.65 -30.65 -1.53
CA LEU A 9 -8.73 -29.69 -1.73
C LEU A 9 -9.21 -29.67 -3.18
N GLU A 10 -8.28 -29.77 -4.12
CA GLU A 10 -8.57 -29.85 -5.56
C GLU A 10 -9.41 -31.09 -5.89
N ARG A 11 -9.05 -32.26 -5.34
CA ARG A 11 -9.86 -33.50 -5.47
C ARG A 11 -11.24 -33.41 -4.83
N ALA A 12 -11.42 -32.54 -3.83
CA ALA A 12 -12.70 -32.29 -3.18
C ALA A 12 -13.56 -31.23 -3.90
N GLY A 13 -13.08 -30.69 -5.04
CA GLY A 13 -13.76 -29.62 -5.76
C GLY A 13 -13.69 -28.26 -5.05
N LEU A 14 -12.85 -28.13 -4.03
CA LEU A 14 -12.64 -26.91 -3.24
C LEU A 14 -11.45 -26.13 -3.81
N VAL A 15 -11.58 -25.75 -5.10
CA VAL A 15 -10.52 -25.10 -5.88
C VAL A 15 -10.61 -23.58 -5.87
N ASP A 16 -11.80 -23.06 -5.58
CA ASP A 16 -12.11 -21.64 -5.59
C ASP A 16 -12.59 -21.16 -4.22
N ARG A 17 -12.50 -19.85 -4.00
CA ARG A 17 -12.83 -19.23 -2.72
C ARG A 17 -14.30 -19.43 -2.33
N ASP A 18 -15.20 -19.35 -3.28
CA ASP A 18 -16.64 -19.41 -3.04
C ASP A 18 -17.06 -20.84 -2.66
N SER A 19 -16.49 -21.85 -3.32
CA SER A 19 -16.70 -23.24 -2.93
C SER A 19 -16.15 -23.55 -1.54
N ILE A 20 -14.98 -23.01 -1.16
CA ILE A 20 -14.40 -23.18 0.18
C ILE A 20 -15.26 -22.51 1.27
N LEU A 21 -15.76 -21.29 1.00
CA LEU A 21 -16.64 -20.57 1.93
C LEU A 21 -18.00 -21.26 2.09
N LYS A 22 -18.57 -21.76 0.98
CA LYS A 22 -19.85 -22.48 0.97
C LYS A 22 -19.78 -23.84 1.65
N ALA A 23 -18.64 -24.53 1.53
CA ALA A 23 -18.38 -25.83 2.16
C ALA A 23 -18.31 -25.73 3.69
N GLY A 24 -17.84 -24.59 4.21
CA GLY A 24 -17.81 -24.31 5.65
C GLY A 24 -16.86 -25.21 6.44
N SER A 25 -16.86 -25.03 7.77
CA SER A 25 -15.89 -25.70 8.67
C SER A 25 -16.06 -27.22 8.69
N GLU A 26 -17.30 -27.71 8.61
CA GLU A 26 -17.63 -29.13 8.71
C GLU A 26 -17.10 -29.96 7.54
N GLN A 27 -17.13 -29.41 6.32
CA GLN A 27 -16.58 -30.10 5.15
C GLN A 27 -15.05 -29.98 5.10
N LEU A 28 -14.48 -28.85 5.54
CA LEU A 28 -13.03 -28.64 5.58
C LEU A 28 -12.32 -29.53 6.61
N LYS A 29 -12.96 -29.85 7.74
CA LYS A 29 -12.42 -30.79 8.76
C LYS A 29 -12.14 -32.19 8.21
N LYS A 30 -12.82 -32.61 7.13
CA LYS A 30 -12.61 -33.91 6.48
C LYS A 30 -11.28 -34.00 5.71
N TYR A 31 -10.74 -32.85 5.31
CA TYR A 31 -9.58 -32.78 4.42
C TYR A 31 -8.39 -32.03 5.06
N LEU A 32 -8.67 -31.17 6.04
CA LEU A 32 -7.69 -30.36 6.73
C LEU A 32 -7.85 -30.51 8.25
N PRO A 33 -6.74 -30.41 9.01
CA PRO A 33 -6.84 -30.27 10.46
C PRO A 33 -7.69 -29.06 10.82
N GLU A 34 -8.53 -29.19 11.85
CA GLU A 34 -9.51 -28.18 12.27
C GLU A 34 -8.91 -26.78 12.42
N LYS A 35 -7.75 -26.67 13.09
CA LYS A 35 -7.03 -25.40 13.25
C LYS A 35 -6.67 -24.73 11.91
N VAL A 36 -6.34 -25.53 10.90
CA VAL A 36 -5.97 -25.03 9.56
C VAL A 36 -7.20 -24.68 8.75
N GLY A 37 -8.27 -25.48 8.83
CA GLY A 37 -9.54 -25.18 8.18
C GLY A 37 -10.20 -23.91 8.72
N LEU A 38 -10.20 -23.73 10.05
CA LEU A 38 -10.68 -22.50 10.68
C LEU A 38 -9.82 -21.29 10.34
N ALA A 39 -8.49 -21.43 10.33
CA ALA A 39 -7.60 -20.34 9.92
C ALA A 39 -7.82 -19.94 8.44
N LEU A 40 -8.08 -20.91 7.55
CA LEU A 40 -8.39 -20.66 6.16
C LEU A 40 -9.73 -19.94 6.00
N LEU A 41 -10.79 -20.41 6.68
CA LEU A 41 -12.11 -19.77 6.65
C LEU A 41 -12.07 -18.36 7.22
N ASN A 42 -11.42 -18.15 8.37
CA ASN A 42 -11.26 -16.84 8.97
C ASN A 42 -10.52 -15.88 8.05
N ARG A 43 -9.50 -16.36 7.33
CA ARG A 43 -8.79 -15.57 6.34
C ARG A 43 -9.70 -15.21 5.16
N LEU A 44 -10.36 -16.18 4.54
CA LEU A 44 -11.21 -15.94 3.36
C LEU A 44 -12.45 -15.09 3.68
N SER A 45 -12.97 -15.19 4.90
CA SER A 45 -14.10 -14.37 5.38
C SER A 45 -13.67 -12.97 5.82
N ALA A 46 -12.49 -12.80 6.41
CA ALA A 46 -11.88 -11.49 6.64
C ALA A 46 -11.59 -10.78 5.31
N GLU A 47 -11.13 -11.51 4.30
CA GLU A 47 -10.94 -10.98 2.95
C GLU A 47 -12.27 -10.54 2.31
N LYS A 48 -13.40 -11.19 2.63
CA LYS A 48 -14.74 -10.76 2.15
C LYS A 48 -15.22 -9.49 2.87
N ARG A 49 -14.82 -9.31 4.14
CA ARG A 49 -15.07 -8.08 4.90
C ARG A 49 -14.19 -6.94 4.43
N GLU A 50 -12.93 -7.18 4.09
CA GLU A 50 -12.03 -6.14 3.55
C GLU A 50 -12.40 -5.72 2.11
N GLU A 51 -12.99 -6.61 1.30
CA GLU A 51 -13.50 -6.29 -0.04
C GLU A 51 -14.89 -5.61 -0.03
N HIS A 52 -15.64 -5.64 1.09
CA HIS A 52 -16.99 -5.03 1.21
C HIS A 52 -17.11 -3.99 2.34
N GLN A 53 -16.03 -3.62 3.02
CA GLN A 53 -16.00 -2.59 4.06
C GLN A 53 -14.93 -1.53 3.77
N GLN A 54 -14.82 -1.09 2.52
CA GLN A 54 -14.46 0.30 2.27
C GLN A 54 -15.77 1.05 2.07
N PRO A 55 -16.09 2.10 2.85
CA PRO A 55 -17.14 3.00 2.46
C PRO A 55 -16.74 3.60 1.12
N GLU A 56 -17.47 3.25 0.05
CA GLU A 56 -17.31 3.77 -1.32
C GLU A 56 -17.31 5.31 -1.38
N GLU A 57 -17.68 5.99 -0.29
CA GLU A 57 -17.77 7.45 -0.22
C GLU A 57 -16.47 8.17 0.21
N ALA A 58 -15.43 7.45 0.69
CA ALA A 58 -14.19 8.07 1.20
C ALA A 58 -12.97 7.93 0.28
N THR A 59 -13.03 7.08 -0.75
CA THR A 59 -11.93 6.87 -1.70
C THR A 59 -11.61 8.18 -2.42
N GLY A 60 -10.40 8.69 -2.24
CA GLY A 60 -9.92 9.80 -3.08
C GLY A 60 -10.40 11.21 -2.73
N LYS A 61 -10.63 11.53 -1.45
CA LYS A 61 -10.86 12.93 -1.01
C LYS A 61 -9.81 13.47 -0.03
N LEU A 62 -8.79 12.68 0.29
CA LEU A 62 -7.77 13.07 1.25
C LEU A 62 -6.68 13.91 0.57
N PRO A 63 -6.56 15.22 0.85
CA PRO A 63 -5.49 16.02 0.27
C PRO A 63 -4.15 15.62 0.87
N LEU A 64 -3.16 15.40 -0.01
CA LEU A 64 -1.78 15.12 0.35
C LEU A 64 -0.85 16.10 -0.37
N CYS A 65 -0.01 16.81 0.37
CA CYS A 65 1.02 17.68 -0.17
C CYS A 65 2.41 17.26 0.31
N ILE A 66 3.29 16.90 -0.63
CA ILE A 66 4.72 16.67 -0.38
C ILE A 66 5.43 18.03 -0.36
N GLU A 67 5.50 18.66 0.80
CA GLU A 67 6.10 20.00 0.96
C GLU A 67 7.64 20.00 0.93
N ALA A 68 8.25 18.92 1.43
CA ALA A 68 9.70 18.71 1.46
C ALA A 68 10.50 19.76 2.26
N ARG A 69 9.89 20.51 3.20
CA ARG A 69 10.67 21.44 4.04
C ARG A 69 11.43 20.67 5.12
N PRO A 70 12.74 20.91 5.30
CA PRO A 70 13.50 20.27 6.35
C PRO A 70 13.08 20.81 7.72
N ILE A 71 12.77 19.91 8.65
CA ILE A 71 12.48 20.19 10.06
C ILE A 71 13.42 19.32 10.91
N LYS A 72 14.57 19.88 11.28
CA LYS A 72 15.68 19.13 11.91
C LYS A 72 16.11 17.96 11.01
N ASN A 73 15.91 16.71 11.45
CA ASN A 73 16.26 15.49 10.70
C ASN A 73 15.03 14.82 10.06
N ARG A 74 14.04 15.63 9.67
CA ARG A 74 12.74 15.19 9.14
C ARG A 74 12.31 16.12 8.02
N TYR A 75 11.31 15.69 7.25
CA TYR A 75 10.74 16.48 6.15
C TYR A 75 9.25 16.68 6.35
N SER A 76 8.77 17.87 6.01
CA SER A 76 7.37 18.24 6.14
C SER A 76 6.51 17.65 5.03
N VAL A 77 5.29 17.28 5.42
CA VAL A 77 4.23 16.78 4.56
C VAL A 77 2.93 17.35 5.11
N ILE A 78 1.98 17.72 4.27
CA ILE A 78 0.63 18.07 4.71
C ILE A 78 -0.30 16.93 4.30
N ILE A 79 -1.01 16.37 5.26
CA ILE A 79 -2.03 15.35 5.02
C ILE A 79 -3.31 15.76 5.73
N ASN A 80 -4.43 15.74 5.03
CA ASN A 80 -5.72 16.17 5.61
C ASN A 80 -5.63 17.56 6.29
N ASN A 81 -4.95 18.49 5.64
CA ASN A 81 -4.68 19.85 6.15
C ASN A 81 -3.84 19.92 7.44
N GLN A 82 -3.22 18.82 7.86
CA GLN A 82 -2.33 18.75 9.02
C GLN A 82 -0.87 18.63 8.57
N SER A 83 -0.01 19.52 9.07
CA SER A 83 1.44 19.44 8.81
C SER A 83 2.10 18.41 9.73
N ILE A 84 2.81 17.47 9.12
CA ILE A 84 3.51 16.38 9.80
C ILE A 84 4.98 16.35 9.38
N ALA A 85 5.85 15.96 10.31
CA ALA A 85 7.28 15.79 10.03
C ALA A 85 7.64 14.31 10.01
N LEU A 86 7.92 13.77 8.82
CA LEU A 86 8.30 12.37 8.62
C LEU A 86 9.82 12.18 8.70
N PRO A 87 10.30 11.07 9.29
CA PRO A 87 11.70 10.67 9.15
C PRO A 87 12.09 10.51 7.68
N ALA A 88 13.36 10.77 7.36
CA ALA A 88 13.88 10.71 5.99
C ALA A 88 13.47 9.44 5.22
N LYS A 89 13.56 8.27 5.85
CA LYS A 89 13.20 7.00 5.20
C LYS A 89 11.70 6.91 4.84
N SER A 90 10.84 7.32 5.76
CA SER A 90 9.38 7.33 5.55
C SER A 90 8.99 8.37 4.51
N PHE A 91 9.60 9.54 4.55
CA PHE A 91 9.40 10.59 3.56
C PHE A 91 9.79 10.13 2.15
N LYS A 92 10.93 9.44 2.01
CA LYS A 92 11.36 8.85 0.72
C LYS A 92 10.36 7.86 0.16
N LEU A 93 9.88 6.95 0.99
CA LEU A 93 8.87 5.96 0.57
C LEU A 93 7.57 6.63 0.13
N LEU A 94 7.10 7.62 0.90
CA LEU A 94 5.90 8.36 0.54
C LEU A 94 6.08 9.13 -0.77
N THR A 95 7.25 9.75 -0.98
CA THR A 95 7.58 10.47 -2.21
C THR A 95 7.60 9.53 -3.42
N ARG A 96 8.18 8.32 -3.30
CA ARG A 96 8.14 7.32 -4.38
C ARG A 96 6.72 6.89 -4.72
N LEU A 97 5.87 6.66 -3.72
CA LEU A 97 4.47 6.33 -3.92
C LEU A 97 3.71 7.48 -4.60
N ALA A 98 3.99 8.72 -4.21
CA ALA A 98 3.41 9.92 -4.82
C ALA A 98 3.82 10.08 -6.29
N VAL A 99 5.11 9.93 -6.58
CA VAL A 99 5.63 9.97 -7.96
C VAL A 99 5.05 8.83 -8.81
N ALA A 100 4.96 7.62 -8.26
CA ALA A 100 4.35 6.48 -8.95
C ALA A 100 2.87 6.75 -9.29
N LEU A 101 2.14 7.38 -8.37
CA LEU A 101 0.76 7.80 -8.63
C LEU A 101 0.68 8.76 -9.81
N LEU A 102 1.55 9.77 -9.90
CA LEU A 102 1.53 10.72 -11.02
C LEU A 102 1.88 10.06 -12.36
N ASN A 103 2.91 9.20 -12.36
CA ASN A 103 3.54 8.69 -13.59
C ASN A 103 2.91 7.41 -14.13
N ASN A 104 2.12 6.68 -13.34
CA ASN A 104 1.46 5.45 -13.76
C ASN A 104 -0.07 5.66 -13.74
N PRO A 105 -0.83 5.03 -14.65
CA PRO A 105 -2.30 5.13 -14.65
C PRO A 105 -2.92 4.70 -13.32
N ASP A 106 -2.44 3.57 -12.76
CA ASP A 106 -3.03 2.96 -11.56
C ASP A 106 -2.23 3.23 -10.28
N GLY A 107 -1.10 3.92 -10.38
CA GLY A 107 -0.23 4.29 -9.25
C GLY A 107 0.49 3.14 -8.54
N TRP A 108 0.41 1.91 -9.05
CA TRP A 108 1.11 0.76 -8.46
C TRP A 108 2.62 0.83 -8.68
N ILE A 109 3.37 0.48 -7.63
CA ILE A 109 4.83 0.33 -7.65
C ILE A 109 5.23 -0.95 -6.91
N HIS A 110 6.14 -1.73 -7.48
CA HIS A 110 6.62 -2.97 -6.87
C HIS A 110 7.53 -2.65 -5.67
N LYS A 111 7.52 -3.50 -4.63
CA LYS A 111 8.35 -3.32 -3.42
C LYS A 111 9.84 -3.12 -3.74
N ASP A 112 10.36 -3.80 -4.76
CA ASP A 112 11.77 -3.72 -5.13
C ASP A 112 12.14 -2.37 -5.78
N GLN A 113 11.14 -1.67 -6.35
CA GLN A 113 11.29 -0.31 -6.86
C GLN A 113 11.09 0.74 -5.76
N LEU A 114 10.36 0.41 -4.69
CA LEU A 114 10.19 1.29 -3.54
C LEU A 114 11.44 1.41 -2.68
N GLU A 115 12.15 0.29 -2.48
CA GLU A 115 13.30 0.26 -1.59
C GLU A 115 14.12 -1.01 -1.85
N ALA A 116 15.45 -0.89 -1.84
CA ALA A 116 16.34 -2.04 -2.00
C ALA A 116 16.38 -2.90 -0.74
N GLY A 117 16.63 -4.21 -0.90
CA GLY A 117 16.87 -5.15 0.20
C GLY A 117 15.66 -6.02 0.55
N PHE A 118 15.47 -6.31 1.85
CA PHE A 118 14.44 -7.26 2.32
C PHE A 118 13.47 -6.66 3.36
N ASN A 119 13.67 -5.40 3.75
CA ASN A 119 12.93 -4.76 4.84
C ASN A 119 11.76 -3.88 4.36
N GLN A 120 11.37 -3.96 3.09
CA GLN A 120 10.38 -3.06 2.48
C GLN A 120 9.04 -3.12 3.21
N SER A 121 8.54 -4.32 3.50
CA SER A 121 7.28 -4.51 4.22
C SER A 121 7.30 -3.89 5.61
N ARG A 122 8.46 -3.89 6.29
CA ARG A 122 8.64 -3.26 7.61
C ARG A 122 8.59 -1.74 7.49
N TYR A 123 9.25 -1.17 6.49
CA TYR A 123 9.25 0.28 6.29
C TYR A 123 7.88 0.80 5.86
N ILE A 124 7.15 0.09 4.99
CA ILE A 124 5.76 0.43 4.66
C ILE A 124 4.87 0.34 5.90
N SER A 125 5.01 -0.70 6.72
CA SER A 125 4.22 -0.84 7.95
C SER A 125 4.52 0.30 8.94
N ARG A 126 5.77 0.75 9.01
CA ARG A 126 6.16 1.91 9.82
C ARG A 126 5.55 3.20 9.28
N LEU A 127 5.64 3.45 7.97
CA LEU A 127 5.03 4.61 7.32
C LEU A 127 3.52 4.65 7.58
N LYS A 128 2.81 3.51 7.43
CA LYS A 128 1.38 3.41 7.76
C LYS A 128 1.10 3.83 9.20
N LYS A 129 1.89 3.36 10.17
CA LYS A 129 1.75 3.74 11.59
C LYS A 129 2.03 5.23 11.85
N GLU A 130 3.00 5.81 11.14
CA GLU A 130 3.32 7.23 11.26
C GLU A 130 2.22 8.13 10.67
N LEU A 131 1.51 7.66 9.64
CA LEU A 131 0.42 8.40 9.00
C LEU A 131 -0.93 8.20 9.70
N LEU A 132 -1.16 7.04 10.30
CA LEU A 132 -2.46 6.63 10.88
C LEU A 132 -3.13 7.70 11.77
N PRO A 133 -2.43 8.42 12.67
CA PRO A 133 -3.05 9.43 13.53
C PRO A 133 -3.66 10.63 12.79
N TYR A 134 -3.30 10.82 11.52
CA TYR A 134 -3.70 11.95 10.68
C TYR A 134 -4.70 11.55 9.59
N LEU A 135 -5.13 10.29 9.60
CA LEU A 135 -6.09 9.74 8.66
C LEU A 135 -7.48 9.68 9.29
N PRO A 136 -8.56 9.83 8.49
CA PRO A 136 -9.90 9.50 8.94
C PRO A 136 -9.97 8.06 9.46
N GLU A 137 -10.88 7.80 10.40
CA GLU A 137 -11.06 6.47 10.95
C GLU A 137 -11.38 5.44 9.85
N GLY A 138 -10.71 4.30 9.89
CA GLY A 138 -10.84 3.25 8.88
C GLY A 138 -10.16 3.55 7.53
N TYR A 139 -9.62 4.75 7.31
CA TYR A 139 -8.97 5.10 6.05
C TYR A 139 -7.56 4.52 5.95
N SER A 140 -7.25 3.88 4.82
CA SER A 140 -5.90 3.40 4.51
C SER A 140 -5.34 4.13 3.31
N LEU A 141 -4.40 5.05 3.55
CA LEU A 141 -3.75 5.82 2.49
C LEU A 141 -2.84 4.96 1.59
N ILE A 142 -2.34 3.82 2.07
CA ILE A 142 -1.43 2.97 1.30
C ILE A 142 -2.04 1.58 1.12
N GLU A 143 -2.30 1.21 -0.12
CA GLU A 143 -2.84 -0.10 -0.49
C GLU A 143 -1.73 -1.11 -0.76
N ASN A 144 -2.08 -2.38 -0.63
CA ASN A 144 -1.22 -3.50 -0.97
C ASN A 144 -2.05 -4.52 -1.76
N ASN A 145 -1.66 -4.82 -3.01
CA ASN A 145 -2.37 -5.78 -3.85
C ASN A 145 -2.07 -7.25 -3.50
N ARG A 146 -1.31 -7.51 -2.44
CA ARG A 146 -0.83 -8.82 -1.97
C ARG A 146 0.11 -9.57 -2.95
N LEU A 147 0.42 -8.95 -4.08
CA LEU A 147 1.41 -9.39 -5.06
C LEU A 147 2.76 -8.67 -4.88
N GLY A 148 2.95 -8.00 -3.75
CA GLY A 148 4.18 -7.27 -3.44
C GLY A 148 4.26 -5.88 -4.05
N SER A 149 3.14 -5.32 -4.51
CA SER A 149 3.06 -3.94 -4.98
C SER A 149 2.20 -3.09 -4.04
N TYR A 150 2.49 -1.79 -4.03
CA TYR A 150 1.82 -0.80 -3.22
C TYR A 150 1.42 0.40 -4.06
N ARG A 151 0.39 1.12 -3.63
CA ARG A 151 0.01 2.41 -4.22
C ARG A 151 -0.57 3.34 -3.16
N LEU A 152 -0.70 4.60 -3.49
CA LEU A 152 -1.54 5.50 -2.71
C LEU A 152 -3.01 5.30 -3.06
N ASN A 153 -3.84 5.15 -2.04
CA ASN A 153 -5.29 5.25 -2.15
C ASN A 153 -5.68 6.74 -2.19
N LEU A 154 -5.38 7.42 -3.29
CA LEU A 154 -5.75 8.81 -3.50
C LEU A 154 -5.77 9.08 -5.01
N THR A 155 -6.56 10.04 -5.47
CA THR A 155 -6.61 10.41 -6.89
C THR A 155 -5.58 11.49 -7.21
N LYS A 156 -5.09 11.55 -8.46
CA LYS A 156 -4.01 12.48 -8.85
C LYS A 156 -4.32 13.94 -8.47
N GLU A 157 -5.58 14.35 -8.52
CA GLU A 157 -6.04 15.71 -8.24
C GLU A 157 -5.87 16.10 -6.76
N ASN A 158 -5.83 15.12 -5.86
CA ASN A 158 -5.61 15.34 -4.42
C ASN A 158 -4.14 15.25 -4.01
N LEU A 159 -3.23 14.98 -4.96
CA LEU A 159 -1.80 14.97 -4.74
C LEU A 159 -1.18 16.28 -5.22
N LYS A 160 -0.47 16.95 -4.32
CA LYS A 160 0.41 18.06 -4.65
C LYS A 160 1.85 17.72 -4.26
N ILE A 161 2.81 18.12 -5.11
CA ILE A 161 4.24 18.02 -4.80
C ILE A 161 4.86 19.40 -4.98
N GLU A 162 5.51 19.91 -3.94
CA GLU A 162 6.26 21.17 -3.98
C GLU A 162 7.66 20.91 -4.53
N TRP A 163 7.76 20.76 -5.86
CA TRP A 163 8.99 20.40 -6.57
C TRP A 163 10.17 21.30 -6.22
N GLY A 164 9.96 22.61 -6.11
CA GLY A 164 11.03 23.57 -5.80
C GLY A 164 11.63 23.43 -4.39
N ASN A 165 10.94 22.79 -3.45
CA ASN A 165 11.53 22.42 -2.15
C ASN A 165 12.18 21.04 -2.23
N LEU A 166 11.55 20.11 -2.95
CA LEU A 166 12.03 18.75 -3.11
C LEU A 166 13.40 18.70 -3.82
N GLU A 167 13.61 19.56 -4.82
CA GLU A 167 14.89 19.72 -5.53
C GLU A 167 16.04 20.24 -4.65
N LYS A 168 15.72 20.95 -3.56
CA LYS A 168 16.70 21.49 -2.62
C LYS A 168 17.16 20.47 -1.58
N VAL A 169 16.57 19.28 -1.56
CA VAL A 169 16.92 18.26 -0.58
C VAL A 169 18.28 17.63 -0.94
N GLU A 170 19.22 17.66 0.01
CA GLU A 170 20.55 17.06 -0.11
C GLU A 170 20.55 15.54 0.15
N ASP A 171 19.59 14.81 -0.42
CA ASP A 171 19.54 13.35 -0.38
C ASP A 171 19.60 12.81 -1.82
N GLU A 172 20.66 12.08 -2.13
CA GLU A 172 20.95 11.57 -3.48
C GLU A 172 19.88 10.60 -3.99
N GLU A 173 19.25 9.81 -3.11
CA GLU A 173 18.15 8.93 -3.51
C GLU A 173 16.90 9.75 -3.88
N LEU A 174 16.61 10.83 -3.14
CA LEU A 174 15.52 11.76 -3.49
C LEU A 174 15.77 12.44 -4.83
N LYS A 175 16.98 12.95 -5.07
CA LYS A 175 17.35 13.54 -6.37
C LYS A 175 17.14 12.55 -7.52
N SER A 176 17.53 11.28 -7.35
CA SER A 176 17.30 10.24 -8.35
C SER A 176 15.81 10.02 -8.63
N ILE A 177 14.97 9.99 -7.60
CA ILE A 177 13.51 9.87 -7.74
C ILE A 177 12.92 11.06 -8.51
N ILE A 178 13.39 12.29 -8.21
CA ILE A 178 12.93 13.52 -8.86
C ILE A 178 13.32 13.54 -10.33
N ASN A 179 14.58 13.25 -10.66
CA ASN A 179 15.05 13.24 -12.05
C ASN A 179 14.23 12.27 -12.91
N PHE A 180 13.98 11.06 -12.39
CA PHE A 180 13.12 10.09 -13.08
C PHE A 180 11.69 10.59 -13.28
N ALA A 181 11.14 11.36 -12.34
CA ALA A 181 9.81 11.94 -12.44
C ALA A 181 9.72 13.09 -13.44
N VAL A 182 10.74 13.95 -13.48
CA VAL A 182 10.79 15.13 -14.35
C VAL A 182 11.01 14.74 -15.81
N ASP A 183 11.87 13.74 -16.09
CA ASP A 183 12.16 13.29 -17.45
C ASP A 183 10.94 12.67 -18.15
N LYS A 184 10.07 11.97 -17.40
CA LYS A 184 8.81 11.46 -17.94
C LYS A 184 7.81 12.57 -18.28
N ASN A 185 7.69 13.59 -17.43
CA ASN A 185 6.78 14.71 -17.69
C ASN A 185 7.18 15.56 -18.91
N LYS A 186 8.47 15.57 -19.29
CA LYS A 186 8.95 16.24 -20.51
C LYS A 186 8.77 15.45 -21.79
N SER A 187 8.50 14.14 -21.71
CA SER A 187 8.40 13.25 -22.87
C SER A 187 6.97 13.11 -23.42
N ASP A 188 5.97 13.49 -22.63
CA ASP A 188 4.54 13.43 -22.97
C ASP A 188 3.91 14.81 -23.28
N GLY A 189 4.72 15.85 -23.46
CA GLY A 189 4.31 17.22 -23.84
C GLY A 189 4.90 17.67 -25.16
#